data_AF-A0A964YRZ3-F1
#
_entry.id   AF-A0A964YRZ3-F1
#
_cell.length_a   1.000
_cell.length_b   1.000
_cell.length_c   1.000
_cell.angle_alpha   90.00
_cell.angle_beta   90.00
_cell.angle_gamma   90.00
#
_symmetry.space_group_name_H-M   'P 1'
#
loop_
_entity.id
_entity.type
_entity.pdbx_description
1 polymer ?
#
loop_
_entity_poly.entity_id
_entity_poly.type
_entity_poly.pdbx_seq_one_letter_code
_entity_poly.pdbx_strand_id
1 'polypeptide(L)'
;MKTKGIYFLWIICSTSFFFAQTQEEEETFVPKTFASTRIICGHSVETLPERTLDFRIEHRFGDMFGVNGGVQNMFGFDNLADIRIALEYGITKNMMVGFGRSKGTNTPYRSLLDGFLKYRVLSQGKESPISLSA
;
A
#
# COMPACT_ATOMS: atom_id res chain seq x y z
N MET A 1 7.92 48.85 42.98
CA MET A 1 8.41 47.51 43.40
C MET A 1 7.73 46.32 42.68
N LYS A 2 7.08 46.52 41.52
CA LYS A 2 6.27 45.47 40.84
C LYS A 2 6.93 44.80 39.62
N THR A 3 8.06 45.30 39.13
CA THR A 3 8.66 44.85 37.86
C THR A 3 9.69 43.72 38.01
N LYS A 4 10.23 43.47 39.22
CA LYS A 4 11.26 42.44 39.45
C LYS A 4 10.72 41.00 39.44
N GLY A 5 9.44 40.79 39.76
CA GLY A 5 8.82 39.46 39.74
C GLY A 5 8.54 38.91 38.35
N ILE A 6 8.39 39.78 37.34
CA ILE A 6 8.06 39.40 35.97
C ILE A 6 9.26 38.77 35.25
N TYR A 7 10.46 39.28 35.51
CA TYR A 7 11.70 38.71 34.96
C TYR A 7 12.03 37.35 35.58
N PHE A 8 11.70 37.16 36.86
CA PHE A 8 11.88 35.88 37.56
C PHE A 8 10.94 34.79 37.00
N LEU A 9 9.69 35.15 36.69
CA LEU A 9 8.73 34.25 36.05
C LEU A 9 9.14 33.87 34.61
N TRP A 10 9.75 34.81 33.87
CA TRP A 10 10.28 34.55 32.52
C TRP A 10 11.47 33.59 32.51
N ILE A 11 12.36 33.72 33.50
CA ILE A 11 13.52 32.82 33.66
C ILE A 11 13.06 31.40 34.00
N ILE A 12 12.07 31.23 34.88
CA ILE A 12 11.50 29.92 35.24
C ILE A 12 10.76 29.27 34.06
N CYS A 13 10.10 30.04 33.21
CA CYS A 13 9.41 29.51 32.03
C CYS A 13 10.41 29.07 30.93
N SER A 14 11.56 29.76 30.82
CA SER A 14 12.59 29.42 29.84
C SER A 14 13.32 28.09 30.12
N THR A 15 13.47 27.72 31.40
CA THR A 15 14.16 26.48 31.80
C THR A 15 13.29 25.23 31.66
N SER A 16 11.95 25.37 31.68
CA SER A 16 11.03 24.26 31.40
C SER A 16 11.02 23.84 29.92
N PHE A 17 11.42 24.72 29.00
CA PHE A 17 11.55 24.40 27.58
C PHE A 17 12.80 23.56 27.24
N PHE A 18 13.81 23.56 28.12
CA PHE A 18 15.08 22.88 27.88
C PHE A 18 15.10 21.40 28.32
N PHE A 19 14.04 20.92 28.97
CA PHE A 19 13.89 19.53 29.45
C PHE A 19 12.83 18.73 28.69
N ALA A 20 12.55 19.06 27.44
CA ALA A 20 11.90 18.11 26.54
C ALA A 20 12.96 17.06 26.14
N GLN A 21 13.08 15.98 26.92
CA GLN A 21 13.74 14.78 26.41
C GLN A 21 12.96 14.30 25.19
N THR A 22 13.55 14.45 24.00
CA THR A 22 13.10 13.72 22.82
C THR A 22 13.26 12.24 23.14
N GLN A 23 12.17 11.57 23.53
CA GLN A 23 12.16 10.12 23.54
C GLN A 23 12.35 9.69 22.08
N GLU A 24 13.48 9.05 21.78
CA GLU A 24 13.60 8.26 20.57
C GLU A 24 12.56 7.13 20.70
N GLU A 25 11.42 7.30 20.04
CA GLU A 25 10.51 6.19 19.80
C GLU A 25 11.30 5.19 18.96
N GLU A 26 11.75 4.09 19.59
CA GLU A 26 12.19 2.92 18.85
C GLU A 26 11.03 2.51 17.95
N GLU A 27 11.15 2.75 16.63
CA GLU A 27 10.19 2.26 15.65
C GLU A 27 10.17 0.73 15.77
N THR A 28 9.17 0.20 16.48
CA THR A 28 9.02 -1.24 16.62
C THR A 28 8.80 -1.82 15.23
N PHE A 29 9.72 -2.68 14.78
CA PHE A 29 9.59 -3.35 13.50
C PHE A 29 8.33 -4.24 13.51
N VAL A 30 7.30 -3.82 12.80
CA VAL A 30 6.11 -4.64 12.56
C VAL A 30 6.26 -5.32 11.20
N PRO A 31 6.26 -6.66 11.14
CA PRO A 31 6.35 -7.37 9.87
C PRO A 31 5.10 -7.10 9.02
N LYS A 32 5.28 -7.03 7.70
CA LYS A 32 4.17 -6.91 6.75
C LYS A 32 3.27 -8.14 6.82
N THR A 33 1.95 -7.94 6.75
CA THR A 33 0.98 -9.04 6.71
C THR A 33 1.06 -9.80 5.39
N PHE A 34 1.30 -9.08 4.29
CA PHE A 34 1.45 -9.65 2.97
C PHE A 34 2.79 -9.23 2.34
N ALA A 35 3.34 -10.09 1.48
CA ALA A 35 4.58 -9.77 0.77
C ALA A 35 4.39 -8.72 -0.34
N SER A 36 3.15 -8.52 -0.82
CA SER A 36 2.84 -7.64 -1.95
C SER A 36 1.57 -6.82 -1.72
N THR A 37 1.35 -5.79 -2.54
CA THR A 37 0.15 -4.92 -2.55
C THR A 37 -1.11 -5.60 -3.09
N ARG A 38 -0.95 -6.84 -3.60
CA ARG A 38 -1.97 -7.66 -4.24
C ARG A 38 -2.00 -9.08 -3.67
N ILE A 39 -3.19 -9.66 -3.58
CA ILE A 39 -3.42 -11.08 -3.29
C ILE A 39 -4.23 -11.64 -4.46
N ILE A 40 -3.58 -12.49 -5.27
CA ILE A 40 -4.14 -12.98 -6.53
C ILE A 40 -4.51 -11.78 -7.43
N CYS A 41 -5.75 -11.31 -7.39
CA CYS A 41 -6.23 -10.15 -8.15
C CYS A 41 -6.80 -9.03 -7.29
N GLY A 42 -6.93 -9.26 -5.98
CA GLY A 42 -7.45 -8.28 -5.02
C GLY A 42 -6.35 -7.40 -4.45
N HIS A 43 -6.74 -6.28 -3.86
CA HIS A 43 -5.83 -5.44 -3.07
C HIS A 43 -5.55 -6.09 -1.71
N SER A 44 -4.30 -6.09 -1.28
CA SER A 44 -3.92 -6.40 0.11
C SER A 44 -3.97 -5.15 0.99
N VAL A 45 -3.73 -5.29 2.29
CA VAL A 45 -3.60 -4.16 3.22
C VAL A 45 -2.27 -3.39 3.09
N GLU A 46 -1.38 -3.88 2.23
CA GLU A 46 -0.06 -3.28 2.04
C GLU A 46 -0.08 -2.17 0.98
N THR A 47 0.78 -1.18 1.20
CA THR A 47 1.11 -0.12 0.26
C THR A 47 2.57 -0.25 -0.18
N LEU A 48 2.88 0.32 -1.33
CA LEU A 48 4.27 0.46 -1.76
C LEU A 48 5.05 1.36 -0.80
N PRO A 49 6.37 1.14 -0.65
CA PRO A 49 7.23 2.09 0.02
C PRO A 49 7.18 3.46 -0.66
N GLU A 50 7.46 4.50 0.11
CA GLU A 50 7.51 5.86 -0.40
C GLU A 50 8.46 5.97 -1.61
N ARG A 51 8.01 6.71 -2.63
CA ARG A 51 8.73 7.00 -3.87
C ARG A 51 9.13 5.76 -4.69
N THR A 52 8.45 4.63 -4.48
CA THR A 52 8.66 3.41 -5.26
C THR A 52 7.63 3.29 -6.38
N LEU A 53 8.10 3.01 -7.59
CA LEU A 53 7.27 2.63 -8.74
C LEU A 53 7.30 1.11 -8.91
N ASP A 54 6.13 0.48 -8.93
CA ASP A 54 5.94 -0.93 -9.24
C ASP A 54 5.29 -1.06 -10.63
N PHE A 55 5.97 -1.74 -11.55
CA PHE A 55 5.43 -2.10 -12.85
C PHE A 55 4.97 -3.56 -12.83
N ARG A 56 3.66 -3.74 -12.97
CA ARG A 56 3.00 -5.03 -12.73
C ARG A 56 2.34 -5.54 -14.00
N ILE A 57 2.61 -6.80 -14.33
CA ILE A 57 1.92 -7.55 -15.38
C ILE A 57 1.22 -8.74 -14.71
N GLU A 58 -0.11 -8.74 -14.76
CA GLU A 58 -0.93 -9.84 -14.29
C GLU A 58 -1.45 -10.62 -15.49
N HIS A 59 -1.16 -11.92 -15.53
CA HIS A 59 -1.65 -12.83 -16.56
C HIS A 59 -2.64 -13.79 -15.90
N ARG A 60 -3.86 -13.85 -16.43
CA ARG A 60 -4.85 -14.87 -16.04
C ARG A 60 -4.87 -15.97 -17.08
N PHE A 61 -4.50 -17.16 -16.66
CA PHE A 61 -4.53 -18.35 -17.49
C PHE A 61 -5.94 -18.95 -17.54
N GLY A 62 -6.22 -19.69 -18.61
CA GLY A 62 -7.46 -20.43 -18.79
C GLY A 62 -7.63 -21.58 -17.79
N ASP A 63 -8.71 -22.33 -17.93
CA ASP A 63 -8.97 -23.48 -17.07
C ASP A 63 -7.94 -24.60 -17.26
N MET A 64 -7.39 -25.12 -16.16
CA MET A 64 -6.42 -26.22 -16.25
C MET A 64 -7.10 -27.56 -16.58
N PHE A 65 -8.30 -27.78 -16.05
CA PHE A 65 -9.04 -29.05 -16.11
C PHE A 65 -10.40 -28.95 -16.84
N GLY A 66 -10.69 -27.81 -17.47
CA GLY A 66 -11.95 -27.63 -18.19
C GLY A 66 -11.77 -27.75 -19.70
N VAL A 67 -12.69 -27.15 -20.46
CA VAL A 67 -12.83 -27.35 -21.91
C VAL A 67 -11.62 -26.81 -22.67
N ASN A 68 -10.95 -25.80 -22.12
CA ASN A 68 -9.76 -25.19 -22.71
C ASN A 68 -8.45 -25.70 -22.08
N GLY A 69 -8.51 -26.71 -21.21
CA GLY A 69 -7.35 -27.30 -20.53
C GLY A 69 -6.66 -28.41 -21.33
N GLY A 70 -5.80 -29.18 -20.64
CA GLY A 70 -5.08 -30.33 -21.21
C GLY A 70 -3.75 -30.00 -21.89
N VAL A 71 -2.97 -31.05 -22.22
CA VAL A 71 -1.59 -30.93 -22.70
C VAL A 71 -1.46 -30.10 -23.97
N GLN A 72 -2.46 -30.17 -24.87
CA GLN A 72 -2.43 -29.44 -26.15
C GLN A 72 -2.52 -27.91 -25.97
N ASN A 73 -3.23 -27.43 -24.94
CA ASN A 73 -3.33 -26.00 -24.60
C ASN A 73 -2.40 -25.65 -23.42
N MET A 74 -1.36 -26.46 -23.19
CA MET A 74 -0.44 -26.36 -22.05
C MET A 74 -1.17 -26.21 -20.70
N PHE A 75 -2.24 -26.98 -20.44
CA PHE A 75 -3.05 -26.87 -19.22
C PHE A 75 -3.63 -25.47 -18.98
N GLY A 76 -4.08 -24.79 -20.04
CA GLY A 76 -4.68 -23.46 -19.97
C GLY A 76 -3.67 -22.31 -19.98
N PHE A 77 -2.35 -22.59 -19.97
CA PHE A 77 -1.31 -21.56 -20.09
C PHE A 77 -1.27 -20.90 -21.46
N ASP A 78 -1.65 -21.62 -22.52
CA ASP A 78 -1.71 -21.05 -23.88
C ASP A 78 -2.96 -20.18 -24.09
N ASN A 79 -3.96 -20.33 -23.22
CA ASN A 79 -5.19 -19.56 -23.30
C ASN A 79 -5.07 -18.26 -22.49
N LEU A 80 -4.93 -17.15 -23.22
CA LEU A 80 -4.89 -15.79 -22.70
C LEU A 80 -6.30 -15.35 -22.26
N ALA A 81 -6.74 -15.71 -21.05
CA ALA A 81 -8.06 -15.33 -20.56
C ALA A 81 -8.15 -13.80 -20.40
N ASP A 82 -7.21 -13.18 -19.67
CA ASP A 82 -7.05 -11.73 -19.54
C ASP A 82 -5.61 -11.34 -19.15
N ILE A 83 -5.13 -10.18 -19.64
CA ILE A 83 -3.85 -9.58 -19.21
C ILE A 83 -4.10 -8.18 -18.66
N ARG A 84 -3.54 -7.85 -17.50
CA ARG A 84 -3.49 -6.49 -16.97
C ARG A 84 -2.05 -6.00 -16.88
N ILE A 85 -1.82 -4.80 -17.39
CA ILE A 85 -0.55 -4.08 -17.26
C ILE A 85 -0.83 -2.85 -16.42
N ALA A 86 -0.09 -2.66 -15.33
CA ALA A 86 -0.31 -1.57 -14.40
C ALA A 86 0.99 -0.93 -13.91
N LEU A 87 0.89 0.36 -13.60
CA LEU A 87 1.89 1.16 -12.92
C LEU A 87 1.30 1.59 -11.58
N GLU A 88 1.97 1.23 -10.50
CA GLU A 88 1.59 1.60 -9.15
C GLU A 88 2.72 2.42 -8.51
N TYR A 89 2.40 3.53 -7.85
CA TYR A 89 3.38 4.43 -7.26
C TYR A 89 3.06 4.72 -5.80
N GLY A 90 4.03 4.47 -4.91
CA GLY A 90 3.96 4.84 -3.50
C GLY A 90 4.25 6.33 -3.33
N ILE A 91 3.22 7.12 -3.01
CA ILE A 91 3.39 8.55 -2.77
C ILE A 91 4.01 8.78 -1.39
N THR A 92 3.52 8.06 -0.37
CA THR A 92 4.05 8.07 0.99
C THR A 92 4.09 6.66 1.56
N LYS A 93 4.62 6.47 2.78
CA LYS A 93 4.58 5.17 3.46
C LYS A 93 3.17 4.58 3.63
N ASN A 94 2.12 5.40 3.56
CA ASN A 94 0.71 5.01 3.77
C ASN A 94 -0.19 5.27 2.56
N MET A 95 0.30 5.90 1.50
CA MET A 95 -0.52 6.29 0.36
C MET A 95 0.12 5.85 -0.94
N MET A 96 -0.66 5.22 -1.80
CA MET A 96 -0.23 4.87 -3.15
C MET A 96 -1.36 5.12 -4.15
N VAL A 97 -0.97 5.32 -5.40
CA VAL A 97 -1.90 5.39 -6.53
C VAL A 97 -1.50 4.34 -7.55
N GLY A 98 -2.44 3.93 -8.38
CA GLY A 98 -2.13 3.08 -9.50
C GLY A 98 -3.05 3.30 -10.67
N PHE A 99 -2.53 2.99 -11.85
CA PHE A 99 -3.23 3.04 -13.10
C PHE A 99 -2.92 1.78 -13.91
N GLY A 100 -3.93 1.20 -14.54
CA GLY A 100 -3.84 -0.05 -15.25
C GLY A 100 -4.66 -0.08 -16.51
N ARG A 101 -4.24 -0.97 -17.41
CA ARG A 101 -5.00 -1.38 -18.59
C ARG A 101 -5.14 -2.89 -18.58
N SER A 102 -6.38 -3.34 -18.60
CA SER A 102 -6.73 -4.75 -18.75
C SER A 102 -7.19 -5.01 -20.18
N LYS A 103 -6.62 -6.00 -20.85
CA LYS A 103 -7.12 -6.54 -22.11
C LYS A 103 -8.15 -7.59 -21.77
N GLY A 104 -9.40 -7.35 -22.16
CA GLY A 104 -10.52 -8.27 -22.00
C GLY A 104 -10.75 -9.08 -23.28
N THR A 105 -11.09 -10.35 -23.13
CA THR A 105 -11.39 -11.24 -24.27
C THR A 105 -12.87 -11.21 -24.69
N ASN A 106 -13.75 -10.63 -23.86
CA ASN A 106 -15.21 -10.67 -24.02
C ASN A 106 -15.83 -9.39 -24.63
N THR A 107 -17.01 -9.54 -25.24
CA THR A 107 -17.85 -8.43 -25.71
C THR A 107 -18.73 -7.91 -24.56
N PRO A 108 -18.98 -6.58 -24.45
CA PRO A 108 -18.68 -5.53 -25.43
C PRO A 108 -17.29 -4.88 -25.29
N TYR A 109 -16.57 -5.08 -24.19
CA TYR A 109 -15.33 -4.34 -23.89
C TYR A 109 -14.07 -5.17 -24.15
N ARG A 110 -13.36 -4.88 -25.25
CA ARG A 110 -12.04 -5.48 -25.56
C ARG A 110 -10.91 -5.00 -24.63
N SER A 111 -11.11 -3.92 -23.91
CA SER A 111 -10.15 -3.41 -22.93
C SER A 111 -10.81 -2.50 -21.92
N LEU A 112 -10.26 -2.48 -20.71
CA LEU A 112 -10.67 -1.60 -19.62
C LEU A 112 -9.45 -0.84 -19.12
N LEU A 113 -9.65 0.44 -18.80
CA LEU A 113 -8.69 1.24 -18.07
C LEU A 113 -9.19 1.34 -16.63
N ASP A 114 -8.29 1.12 -15.68
CA ASP A 114 -8.59 1.18 -14.26
C ASP A 114 -7.60 2.11 -13.55
N GLY A 115 -8.08 2.78 -12.51
CA GLY A 115 -7.27 3.64 -11.66
C GLY A 115 -7.73 3.53 -10.23
N PHE A 116 -6.80 3.64 -9.29
CA PHE A 116 -7.12 3.59 -7.86
C PHE A 116 -6.20 4.51 -7.06
N LEU A 117 -6.74 4.97 -5.93
CA LEU A 117 -6.00 5.55 -4.82
C LEU A 117 -6.17 4.56 -3.66
N LYS A 118 -5.07 4.17 -3.02
CA LYS A 118 -5.10 3.36 -1.82
C LYS A 118 -4.45 4.12 -0.67
N TYR A 119 -5.12 4.15 0.46
CA TYR A 119 -4.63 4.74 1.70
C TYR A 119 -4.72 3.73 2.85
N ARG A 120 -3.61 3.53 3.57
CA ARG A 120 -3.59 2.73 4.79
C ARG A 120 -4.02 3.61 5.96
N VAL A 121 -5.23 3.32 6.46
CA VAL A 121 -5.86 4.05 7.57
C VAL A 121 -5.32 3.56 8.91
N LEU A 122 -5.20 2.24 9.07
CA LEU A 122 -4.72 1.60 10.30
C LEU A 122 -3.59 0.63 9.97
N SER A 123 -2.55 0.66 10.79
CA SER A 123 -1.45 -0.30 10.73
C SER A 123 -1.48 -1.16 11.99
N GLN A 124 -1.22 -2.46 11.82
CA GLN A 124 -0.97 -3.34 12.93
C GLN A 124 0.25 -2.85 13.73
N GLY A 125 0.21 -3.02 15.05
CA GLY A 125 1.29 -2.67 15.97
C GLY A 125 1.17 -3.45 17.28
N LYS A 126 2.01 -3.12 18.26
CA LYS A 126 2.04 -3.79 19.58
C LYS A 126 0.72 -3.62 20.36
N GLU A 127 0.06 -2.48 20.17
CA GLU A 127 -1.18 -2.13 20.88
C GLU A 127 -2.45 -2.51 20.13
N SER A 128 -2.39 -2.60 18.79
CA SER A 128 -3.55 -2.91 17.94
C SER A 128 -3.20 -3.97 16.90
N PRO A 129 -3.90 -5.11 16.86
CA PRO A 129 -3.66 -6.17 15.88
C PRO A 129 -4.28 -5.86 14.50
N ILE A 130 -4.95 -4.71 14.32
CA ILE A 130 -5.80 -4.43 13.17
C ILE A 130 -5.06 -3.59 12.12
N SER A 131 -5.11 -4.03 10.87
CA SER A 131 -4.65 -3.27 9.70
C SER A 131 -5.81 -3.04 8.74
N LEU A 132 -5.94 -1.81 8.23
CA LEU A 132 -7.02 -1.43 7.32
C LEU A 132 -6.51 -0.46 6.26
N SER A 133 -6.80 -0.79 5.00
CA SER A 133 -6.56 0.07 3.85
C SER A 133 -7.82 0.20 3.01
N ALA A 134 -8.07 1.39 2.49
CA ALA A 134 -9.13 1.69 1.54
C ALA A 134 -8.53 2.06 0.19
#